data_AF-A0A2V9WIK6-F1
#
_entry.id   AF-A0A2V9WIK6-F1
#
_cell.length_a   1.000
_cell.length_b   1.000
_cell.length_c   1.000
_cell.angle_alpha   90.00
_cell.angle_beta   90.00
_cell.angle_gamma   90.00
#
_symmetry.space_group_name_H-M   'P 1'
#
loop_
_entity.id
_entity.type
_entity.pdbx_description
1 polymer ?
#
loop_
_entity_poly.entity_id
_entity_poly.type
_entity_poly.pdbx_seq_one_letter_code
_entity_poly.pdbx_strand_id
1 'polypeptide(L)'
;MRARIQELEARLKQQPARATAASAQSDQQPPSESQEFLSTSPVATQTSAEQRSVESKPAKAEPFAFADWTWLNGTPRTKTPAFDSKFFTPEIRADIDYIYDFNHPKDDTIGGSSEVFRTNEVHVTQLGVGGDFHYDNVRARLMTQFGLYSVTTPRNDASPARGQWDLANAYRYVSEAYGGYHFNTLHGINVDAGIFMSYIGLFSYYNFDNWAYQPSYVSSNTPWFFNGVRVQIFPTEHLKIEPWFVNGWQSYGRFNNRPGIGGQILWRPNSWLSILG
;
A
#
# COMPACT_ATOMS: atom_id res chain seq x y z
N MET A 1 17.30 41.33 10.55
CA MET A 1 17.18 40.57 9.28
C MET A 1 17.83 41.25 8.08
N ARG A 2 17.55 42.53 7.78
CA ARG A 2 18.11 43.20 6.59
C ARG A 2 19.65 43.26 6.54
N ALA A 3 20.32 43.49 7.67
CA ALA A 3 21.79 43.52 7.74
C ALA A 3 22.45 42.17 7.41
N ARG A 4 21.80 41.06 7.78
CA ARG A 4 22.32 39.71 7.54
C ARG A 4 22.24 39.32 6.06
N ILE A 5 21.22 39.81 5.36
CA ILE A 5 21.07 39.59 3.91
C ILE A 5 22.16 40.33 3.14
N GLN A 6 22.46 41.58 3.52
CA GLN A 6 23.55 42.34 2.89
C GLN A 6 24.93 41.70 3.10
N GLU A 7 25.18 41.14 4.28
CA GLU A 7 26.43 40.40 4.57
C GLU A 7 26.57 39.14 3.70
N LEU A 8 25.46 38.42 3.47
CA LEU A 8 25.44 37.20 2.65
C LEU A 8 25.61 37.51 1.16
N GLU A 9 25.00 38.59 0.66
CA GLU A 9 25.16 39.05 -0.72
C GLU A 9 26.60 39.54 -1.00
N ALA A 10 27.24 40.18 -0.03
CA ALA A 10 28.64 40.60 -0.14
C ALA A 10 29.59 39.39 -0.22
N ARG A 11 29.32 38.32 0.55
CA ARG A 11 30.10 37.07 0.49
C ARG A 11 29.91 36.32 -0.83
N LEU A 12 28.70 36.32 -1.39
CA LEU A 12 28.43 35.66 -2.67
C LEU A 12 29.14 36.33 -3.85
N LYS A 13 29.34 37.65 -3.79
CA LYS A 13 30.07 38.41 -4.83
C LYS A 13 31.59 38.20 -4.81
N GLN A 14 32.15 37.65 -3.74
CA GLN A 14 33.60 37.44 -3.60
C GLN A 14 34.07 36.04 -4.02
N GLN A 15 33.17 35.17 -4.48
CA GLN A 15 33.51 33.80 -4.84
C GLN A 15 33.73 33.68 -6.36
N PRO A 16 34.97 33.42 -6.85
CA PRO A 16 35.20 33.26 -8.27
C PRO A 16 34.61 31.94 -8.77
N ALA A 17 33.86 32.03 -9.86
CA ALA A 17 33.27 30.90 -10.58
C ALA A 17 34.36 30.01 -11.19
N ARG A 18 34.37 28.72 -10.87
CA ARG A 18 35.17 27.73 -11.60
C ARG A 18 34.25 26.87 -12.45
N ALA A 19 34.27 27.14 -13.75
CA ALA A 19 33.62 26.34 -14.78
C ALA A 19 34.51 25.18 -15.24
N THR A 20 33.84 24.06 -15.54
CA THR A 20 34.08 23.05 -16.60
C THR A 20 35.46 22.39 -16.77
N ALA A 21 35.48 21.05 -16.78
CA ALA A 21 35.72 20.20 -17.97
C ALA A 21 36.37 18.83 -17.62
N ALA A 22 36.05 17.85 -18.47
CA ALA A 22 36.40 16.43 -18.42
C ALA A 22 37.82 16.11 -18.93
N SER A 23 38.38 14.94 -18.55
CA SER A 23 38.96 13.91 -19.46
C SER A 23 39.75 12.80 -18.75
N ALA A 24 39.37 11.55 -19.07
CA ALA A 24 40.15 10.34 -19.43
C ALA A 24 41.49 9.92 -18.76
N GLN A 25 41.49 8.66 -18.28
CA GLN A 25 42.45 7.53 -18.42
C GLN A 25 43.96 7.80 -18.62
N SER A 26 44.83 7.15 -17.83
CA SER A 26 45.47 5.86 -18.16
C SER A 26 46.56 5.41 -17.14
N ASP A 27 46.57 4.09 -16.88
CA ASP A 27 47.70 3.15 -16.79
C ASP A 27 48.84 3.17 -15.74
N GLN A 28 49.00 1.96 -15.18
CA GLN A 28 50.24 1.19 -14.95
C GLN A 28 50.85 1.04 -13.52
N GLN A 29 51.20 -0.21 -13.27
CA GLN A 29 51.75 -0.89 -12.09
C GLN A 29 52.76 -1.96 -12.63
N PRO A 30 53.64 -2.65 -11.87
CA PRO A 30 54.50 -2.39 -10.69
C PRO A 30 56.02 -2.65 -11.06
N PRO A 31 56.99 -3.18 -10.25
CA PRO A 31 56.96 -4.41 -9.40
C PRO A 31 57.73 -4.44 -8.04
N SER A 32 57.33 -5.42 -7.22
CA SER A 32 58.12 -6.41 -6.44
C SER A 32 58.86 -6.15 -5.10
N GLU A 33 58.50 -7.02 -4.13
CA GLU A 33 59.32 -7.86 -3.21
C GLU A 33 60.11 -7.19 -2.05
N SER A 34 60.29 -7.77 -0.84
CA SER A 34 59.79 -8.96 -0.12
C SER A 34 60.32 -8.97 1.36
N GLN A 35 59.77 -9.87 2.20
CA GLN A 35 60.34 -10.54 3.42
C GLN A 35 59.96 -10.12 4.87
N GLU A 36 59.10 -10.98 5.46
CA GLU A 36 59.11 -11.76 6.74
C GLU A 36 59.80 -11.26 8.05
N PHE A 37 59.09 -11.33 9.21
CA PHE A 37 59.20 -12.41 10.24
C PHE A 37 58.52 -12.08 11.61
N LEU A 38 57.55 -12.93 12.00
CA LEU A 38 57.21 -13.59 13.30
C LEU A 38 57.05 -12.88 14.68
N SER A 39 55.85 -13.18 15.26
CA SER A 39 55.54 -13.72 16.62
C SER A 39 55.39 -12.82 17.86
N THR A 40 54.20 -12.85 18.48
CA THR A 40 53.89 -13.59 19.74
C THR A 40 52.39 -13.46 20.14
N SER A 41 51.75 -14.58 20.47
CA SER A 41 50.46 -14.68 21.22
C SER A 41 50.71 -15.27 22.62
N PRO A 42 49.78 -15.18 23.60
CA PRO A 42 49.01 -16.40 23.92
C PRO A 42 47.54 -16.25 24.43
N VAL A 43 46.74 -17.27 24.09
CA VAL A 43 45.75 -18.06 24.90
C VAL A 43 44.55 -17.31 25.53
N ALA A 44 43.31 -17.42 25.01
CA ALA A 44 42.35 -18.53 24.95
C ALA A 44 41.39 -18.66 26.15
N THR A 45 40.09 -18.55 25.89
CA THR A 45 39.06 -19.37 26.53
C THR A 45 38.03 -19.70 25.46
N GLN A 46 38.05 -20.96 25.02
CA GLN A 46 37.01 -21.57 24.21
C GLN A 46 35.84 -21.91 25.13
N THR A 47 34.63 -21.60 24.71
CA THR A 47 33.45 -22.36 25.12
C THR A 47 32.77 -22.80 23.85
N SER A 48 33.00 -24.06 23.49
CA SER A 48 32.24 -24.78 22.48
C SER A 48 30.79 -24.88 22.96
N ALA A 49 29.87 -24.23 22.25
CA ALA A 49 28.48 -24.63 22.21
C ALA A 49 28.21 -25.08 20.77
N GLU A 50 27.85 -26.36 20.66
CA GLU A 50 27.61 -27.08 19.42
C GLU A 50 26.65 -26.35 18.49
N GLN A 51 26.97 -26.45 17.21
CA GLN A 51 26.06 -26.23 16.10
C GLN A 51 24.72 -26.96 16.35
N ARG A 52 23.66 -26.20 16.53
CA ARG A 52 22.48 -26.40 15.70
C ARG A 52 22.51 -25.34 14.62
N SER A 53 23.22 -25.66 13.53
CA SER A 53 22.85 -25.13 12.23
C SER A 53 21.42 -25.61 11.96
N VAL A 54 20.43 -24.82 12.40
CA VAL A 54 19.15 -24.84 11.70
C VAL A 54 19.55 -24.40 10.30
N GLU A 55 19.58 -25.36 9.40
CA GLU A 55 19.69 -25.13 7.97
C GLU A 55 18.51 -24.21 7.63
N SER A 56 18.75 -22.89 7.71
CA SER A 56 17.79 -21.90 7.28
C SER A 56 17.71 -22.10 5.79
N LYS A 57 16.71 -22.86 5.35
CA LYS A 57 16.35 -22.94 3.93
C LYS A 57 16.44 -21.52 3.37
N PRO A 58 17.14 -21.30 2.24
CA PRO A 58 17.25 -19.98 1.67
C PRO A 58 15.85 -19.36 1.60
N ALA A 59 15.72 -18.14 2.14
CA ALA A 59 14.46 -17.42 2.12
C ALA A 59 13.98 -17.36 0.67
N LYS A 60 12.76 -17.82 0.42
CA LYS A 60 12.19 -17.78 -0.92
C LYS A 60 11.98 -16.32 -1.32
N ALA A 61 12.11 -16.04 -2.61
CA ALA A 61 11.89 -14.69 -3.13
C ALA A 61 10.49 -14.18 -2.72
N GLU A 62 10.43 -12.94 -2.27
CA GLU A 62 9.17 -12.32 -1.87
C GLU A 62 8.24 -12.14 -3.08
N PRO A 63 6.94 -12.44 -2.92
CA PRO A 63 5.98 -12.27 -4.01
C PRO A 63 6.03 -10.86 -4.62
N PHE A 64 6.17 -10.80 -5.94
CA PHE A 64 6.18 -9.58 -6.74
C PHE A 64 7.31 -8.58 -6.42
N ALA A 65 8.33 -8.93 -5.64
CA ALA A 65 9.44 -8.03 -5.30
C ALA A 65 10.46 -7.80 -6.44
N PHE A 66 10.33 -8.53 -7.55
CA PHE A 66 11.29 -8.49 -8.68
C PHE A 66 11.20 -7.24 -9.57
N ALA A 67 10.18 -6.39 -9.39
CA ALA A 67 9.97 -5.18 -10.18
C ALA A 67 9.26 -4.08 -9.39
N ASP A 68 9.36 -2.84 -9.88
CA ASP A 68 8.66 -1.69 -9.30
C ASP A 68 7.24 -1.58 -9.87
N TRP A 69 6.24 -1.67 -8.99
CA TRP A 69 4.82 -1.58 -9.32
C TRP A 69 4.17 -0.26 -8.90
N THR A 70 4.92 0.65 -8.26
CA THR A 70 4.38 1.90 -7.69
C THR A 70 3.82 2.87 -8.72
N TRP A 71 4.14 2.65 -10.00
CA TRP A 71 3.60 3.42 -11.11
C TRP A 71 2.22 2.93 -11.59
N LEU A 72 1.82 1.70 -11.26
CA LEU A 72 0.56 1.11 -11.72
C LEU A 72 -0.65 1.84 -11.14
N ASN A 73 -1.69 2.00 -11.97
CA ASN A 73 -2.97 2.51 -11.52
C ASN A 73 -3.55 1.66 -10.38
N GLY A 74 -4.09 2.32 -9.36
CA GLY A 74 -4.68 1.65 -8.20
C GLY A 74 -3.67 1.06 -7.22
N THR A 75 -2.39 1.44 -7.33
CA THR A 75 -1.33 1.02 -6.40
C THR A 75 -0.78 2.22 -5.62
N PRO A 76 -0.48 2.06 -4.31
CA PRO A 76 0.21 3.09 -3.55
C PRO A 76 1.54 3.47 -4.19
N ARG A 77 1.81 4.78 -4.25
CA ARG A 77 3.07 5.33 -4.78
C ARG A 77 4.22 5.30 -3.75
N THR A 78 3.94 4.84 -2.54
CA THR A 78 4.88 4.80 -1.42
C THR A 78 5.84 3.62 -1.59
N LYS A 79 7.13 3.91 -1.84
CA LYS A 79 8.19 2.88 -1.92
C LYS A 79 8.71 2.44 -0.56
N THR A 80 8.80 3.40 0.35
CA THR A 80 9.31 3.17 1.71
C THR A 80 8.39 3.91 2.67
N PRO A 81 7.86 3.25 3.70
CA PRO A 81 7.03 3.92 4.68
C PRO A 81 7.84 5.01 5.40
N ALA A 82 7.22 6.15 5.67
CA ALA A 82 7.86 7.25 6.38
C ALA A 82 8.24 6.87 7.82
N PHE A 83 7.47 5.96 8.42
CA PHE A 83 7.74 5.38 9.71
C PHE A 83 7.28 3.92 9.70
N ASP A 84 8.14 3.03 10.20
CA ASP A 84 7.79 1.64 10.46
C ASP A 84 8.47 1.20 11.75
N SER A 85 7.68 0.66 12.67
CA SER A 85 8.17 0.09 13.92
C SER A 85 8.17 -1.43 13.84
N LYS A 86 8.70 -2.10 14.86
CA LYS A 86 8.67 -3.57 14.93
C LYS A 86 7.23 -4.15 14.87
N PHE A 87 6.22 -3.38 15.25
CA PHE A 87 4.86 -3.88 15.44
C PHE A 87 3.80 -3.20 14.57
N PHE A 88 4.12 -2.03 14.02
CA PHE A 88 3.12 -1.14 13.47
C PHE A 88 3.71 -0.15 12.46
N THR A 89 3.04 -0.04 11.32
CA THR A 89 3.28 0.95 10.27
C THR A 89 2.08 1.91 10.22
N PRO A 90 2.17 3.14 10.74
CA PRO A 90 1.11 4.12 10.69
C PRO A 90 0.91 4.63 9.26
N GLU A 91 -0.33 4.97 8.96
CA GLU A 91 -0.74 5.53 7.68
C GLU A 91 -1.80 6.61 7.89
N ILE A 92 -1.65 7.71 7.17
CA ILE A 92 -2.61 8.81 7.11
C ILE A 92 -2.91 9.07 5.64
N ARG A 93 -4.19 9.12 5.30
CA ARG A 93 -4.69 9.46 3.96
C ARG A 93 -5.63 10.64 4.06
N ALA A 94 -5.50 11.58 3.13
CA ALA A 94 -6.41 12.71 3.01
C ALA A 94 -6.66 12.97 1.53
N ASP A 95 -7.93 13.00 1.16
CA ASP A 95 -8.42 13.43 -0.14
C ASP A 95 -9.33 14.64 0.06
N ILE A 96 -8.89 15.76 -0.52
CA ILE A 96 -9.53 17.07 -0.41
C ILE A 96 -9.64 17.62 -1.82
N ASP A 97 -10.87 17.90 -2.24
CA ASP A 97 -11.16 18.32 -3.60
C ASP A 97 -12.05 19.55 -3.67
N TYR A 98 -12.07 20.15 -4.86
CA TYR A 98 -13.05 21.12 -5.28
C TYR A 98 -13.48 20.76 -6.70
N ILE A 99 -14.77 20.52 -6.87
CA ILE A 99 -15.36 20.11 -8.14
C ILE A 99 -16.30 21.20 -8.63
N TYR A 100 -16.32 21.48 -9.93
CA TYR A 100 -17.28 22.39 -10.54
C TYR A 100 -18.02 21.72 -11.70
N ASP A 101 -19.35 21.67 -11.62
CA ASP A 101 -20.24 21.18 -12.66
C ASP A 101 -20.91 22.35 -13.40
N PHE A 102 -20.61 22.46 -14.69
CA PHE A 102 -21.18 23.47 -15.59
C PHE A 102 -22.70 23.31 -15.82
N ASN A 103 -23.31 22.21 -15.40
CA ASN A 103 -24.76 22.02 -15.43
C ASN A 103 -25.50 22.74 -14.29
N HIS A 104 -24.77 23.32 -13.32
CA HIS A 104 -25.32 24.02 -12.16
C HIS A 104 -26.47 23.22 -11.46
N PRO A 105 -26.18 22.02 -10.93
CA PRO A 105 -27.13 21.25 -10.13
C PRO A 105 -27.79 22.12 -9.05
N LYS A 106 -29.12 22.03 -8.94
CA LYS A 106 -29.92 22.90 -8.04
C LYS A 106 -29.60 22.79 -6.55
N ASP A 107 -29.00 21.68 -6.13
CA ASP A 107 -28.69 21.33 -4.73
C ASP A 107 -27.24 20.86 -4.57
N ASP A 108 -26.40 21.25 -5.53
CA ASP A 108 -24.98 20.92 -5.63
C ASP A 108 -24.69 19.41 -5.74
N THR A 109 -25.71 18.56 -5.89
CA THR A 109 -25.51 17.11 -5.96
C THR A 109 -25.04 16.68 -7.35
N ILE A 110 -23.98 15.87 -7.38
CA ILE A 110 -23.55 15.12 -8.57
C ILE A 110 -23.97 13.66 -8.41
N GLY A 111 -24.76 13.18 -9.36
CA GLY A 111 -25.22 11.79 -9.42
C GLY A 111 -24.44 10.96 -10.44
N GLY A 112 -24.47 9.63 -10.28
CA GLY A 112 -23.87 8.70 -11.24
C GLY A 112 -22.35 8.55 -11.15
N SER A 113 -21.70 9.31 -10.27
CA SER A 113 -20.31 9.09 -9.90
C SER A 113 -20.21 8.27 -8.61
N SER A 114 -19.13 7.49 -8.49
CA SER A 114 -18.73 6.77 -7.29
C SER A 114 -17.75 7.57 -6.43
N GLU A 115 -17.37 8.79 -6.86
CA GLU A 115 -16.24 9.54 -6.31
C GLU A 115 -16.49 11.04 -6.17
N VAL A 116 -17.19 11.61 -7.14
CA VAL A 116 -17.47 13.02 -7.28
C VAL A 116 -18.93 13.22 -6.92
N PHE A 117 -19.20 13.71 -5.71
CA PHE A 117 -20.56 13.68 -5.15
C PHE A 117 -21.24 15.04 -5.13
N ARG A 118 -20.46 16.12 -5.07
CA ARG A 118 -20.96 17.48 -4.91
C ARG A 118 -20.13 18.48 -5.72
N THR A 119 -20.71 19.62 -6.04
CA THR A 119 -20.09 20.68 -6.85
C THR A 119 -20.06 22.03 -6.13
N ASN A 120 -19.15 22.91 -6.53
CA ASN A 120 -19.05 24.31 -6.10
C ASN A 120 -18.78 24.47 -4.59
N GLU A 121 -18.19 23.45 -3.97
CA GLU A 121 -17.73 23.44 -2.58
C GLU A 121 -16.38 22.72 -2.48
N VAL A 122 -15.68 22.99 -1.37
CA VAL A 122 -14.48 22.23 -0.98
C VAL A 122 -14.94 21.05 -0.13
N HIS A 123 -14.50 19.85 -0.47
CA HIS A 123 -14.87 18.63 0.24
C HIS A 123 -13.65 17.99 0.90
N VAL A 124 -13.91 17.35 2.04
CA VAL A 124 -13.09 16.23 2.49
C VAL A 124 -13.78 14.97 1.98
N THR A 125 -13.27 14.40 0.91
CA THR A 125 -13.87 13.22 0.29
C THR A 125 -13.50 11.97 1.09
N GLN A 126 -12.23 11.88 1.49
CA GLN A 126 -11.73 10.83 2.37
C GLN A 126 -10.71 11.39 3.35
N LEU A 127 -10.83 11.03 4.63
CA LEU A 127 -9.76 11.19 5.62
C LEU A 127 -9.64 9.88 6.41
N GLY A 128 -8.47 9.27 6.32
CA GLY A 128 -8.13 8.02 7.00
C GLY A 128 -6.95 8.19 7.92
N VAL A 129 -7.07 7.65 9.12
CA VAL A 129 -5.98 7.49 10.07
C VAL A 129 -5.98 6.04 10.50
N GLY A 130 -4.82 5.40 10.45
CA GLY A 130 -4.74 3.98 10.67
C GLY A 130 -3.35 3.44 10.46
N GLY A 131 -3.27 2.19 9.98
CA GLY A 131 -2.04 1.53 9.65
C GLY A 131 -2.14 0.01 9.70
N ASP A 132 -1.00 -0.62 9.46
CA ASP A 132 -0.81 -2.05 9.50
C ASP A 132 -0.11 -2.46 10.80
N PHE A 133 -0.71 -3.39 11.52
CA PHE A 133 -0.06 -4.12 12.60
C PHE A 133 0.58 -5.38 12.05
N HIS A 134 1.80 -5.64 12.46
CA HIS A 134 2.56 -6.82 12.07
C HIS A 134 3.40 -7.30 13.25
N TYR A 135 3.32 -8.58 13.58
CA TYR A 135 4.17 -9.18 14.61
C TYR A 135 4.35 -10.66 14.36
N ASP A 136 5.58 -11.07 14.06
CA ASP A 136 5.90 -12.42 13.56
C ASP A 136 5.00 -12.79 12.38
N ASN A 137 4.10 -13.76 12.57
CA ASN A 137 3.16 -14.22 11.57
C ASN A 137 1.75 -13.60 11.71
N VAL A 138 1.53 -12.75 12.72
CA VAL A 138 0.24 -12.07 12.92
C VAL A 138 0.23 -10.77 12.15
N ARG A 139 -0.89 -10.49 11.47
CA ARG A 139 -1.11 -9.25 10.74
C ARG A 139 -2.50 -8.70 11.04
N ALA A 140 -2.64 -7.39 11.06
CA ALA A 140 -3.94 -6.73 11.08
C ALA A 140 -3.83 -5.36 10.40
N ARG A 141 -4.96 -4.83 9.98
CA ARG A 141 -5.04 -3.47 9.43
C ARG A 141 -6.28 -2.79 9.99
N LEU A 142 -6.12 -1.53 10.34
CA LEU A 142 -7.22 -0.62 10.64
C LEU A 142 -7.00 0.65 9.82
N MET A 143 -8.02 1.07 9.09
CA MET A 143 -8.05 2.36 8.43
C MET A 143 -9.43 2.98 8.61
N THR A 144 -9.47 4.19 9.18
CA THR A 144 -10.72 4.92 9.34
C THR A 144 -11.15 5.60 8.05
N GLN A 145 -12.40 6.02 8.02
CA GLN A 145 -13.00 6.73 6.90
C GLN A 145 -13.88 7.88 7.37
N PHE A 146 -13.39 9.10 7.25
CA PHE A 146 -14.16 10.32 7.45
C PHE A 146 -14.34 11.07 6.12
N GLY A 147 -15.29 12.00 6.08
CA GLY A 147 -15.62 12.74 4.85
C GLY A 147 -16.79 12.12 4.08
N LEU A 148 -16.94 12.52 2.81
CA LEU A 148 -18.06 12.12 1.96
C LEU A 148 -18.21 10.60 1.81
N TYR A 149 -17.09 9.86 1.77
CA TYR A 149 -17.12 8.40 1.72
C TYR A 149 -17.91 7.75 2.86
N SER A 150 -17.94 8.36 4.05
CA SER A 150 -18.69 7.84 5.21
C SER A 150 -20.22 7.89 5.05
N VAL A 151 -20.72 8.56 4.02
CA VAL A 151 -22.14 8.57 3.67
C VAL A 151 -22.42 7.96 2.31
N THR A 152 -21.52 8.11 1.34
CA THR A 152 -21.73 7.61 -0.03
C THR A 152 -21.46 6.11 -0.16
N THR A 153 -20.50 5.57 0.59
CA THR A 153 -20.23 4.13 0.65
C THR A 153 -21.42 3.35 1.23
N PRO A 154 -21.92 3.65 2.45
CA PRO A 154 -23.09 2.95 2.99
C PRO A 154 -24.37 3.18 2.17
N ARG A 155 -24.52 4.33 1.50
CA ARG A 155 -25.66 4.58 0.59
C ARG A 155 -25.73 3.54 -0.53
N ASN A 156 -24.58 3.07 -1.02
CA ASN A 156 -24.50 2.09 -2.11
C ASN A 156 -24.55 0.63 -1.61
N ASP A 157 -24.83 0.41 -0.31
CA ASP A 157 -25.00 -0.90 0.30
C ASP A 157 -26.43 -1.02 0.87
N ALA A 158 -27.26 -1.90 0.31
CA ALA A 158 -28.61 -2.13 0.81
C ALA A 158 -28.67 -3.13 1.99
N SER A 159 -27.56 -3.79 2.33
CA SER A 159 -27.52 -4.81 3.39
C SER A 159 -27.81 -4.29 4.82
N PRO A 160 -27.54 -3.02 5.19
CA PRO A 160 -27.93 -2.49 6.49
C PRO A 160 -29.43 -2.49 6.75
N ALA A 161 -30.27 -2.56 5.70
CA ALA A 161 -31.72 -2.66 5.86
C ALA A 161 -32.18 -4.03 6.41
N ARG A 162 -31.28 -5.01 6.50
CA ARG A 162 -31.58 -6.35 7.00
C ARG A 162 -31.10 -6.52 8.44
N GLY A 163 -32.05 -6.75 9.35
CA GLY A 163 -31.79 -6.95 10.77
C GLY A 163 -32.46 -5.88 11.61
N GLN A 164 -32.15 -5.85 12.89
CA GLN A 164 -32.71 -4.87 13.84
C GLN A 164 -31.71 -3.78 14.23
N TRP A 165 -30.44 -3.94 13.81
CA TRP A 165 -29.33 -3.10 14.25
C TRP A 165 -28.87 -2.18 13.13
N ASP A 166 -28.34 -1.02 13.51
CA ASP A 166 -27.86 -0.01 12.57
C ASP A 166 -26.43 -0.32 12.09
N LEU A 167 -26.34 -1.21 11.09
CA LEU A 167 -25.06 -1.64 10.52
C LEU A 167 -24.30 -0.50 9.83
N ALA A 168 -25.01 0.43 9.17
CA ALA A 168 -24.37 1.56 8.51
C ALA A 168 -23.63 2.42 9.53
N ASN A 169 -24.26 2.69 10.69
CA ASN A 169 -23.60 3.44 11.76
C ASN A 169 -22.42 2.71 12.39
N ALA A 170 -22.43 1.37 12.42
CA ALA A 170 -21.32 0.58 12.93
C ALA A 170 -20.08 0.63 12.03
N TYR A 171 -20.24 0.63 10.70
CA TYR A 171 -19.12 0.43 9.77
C TYR A 171 -18.72 1.64 8.94
N ARG A 172 -19.57 2.67 8.80
CA ARG A 172 -19.31 3.80 7.89
C ARG A 172 -18.01 4.57 8.11
N TYR A 173 -17.43 4.48 9.31
CA TYR A 173 -16.17 5.15 9.67
C TYR A 173 -14.94 4.26 9.55
N VAL A 174 -15.09 3.08 8.94
CA VAL A 174 -14.04 2.08 8.78
C VAL A 174 -13.98 1.70 7.30
N SER A 175 -12.90 2.08 6.62
CA SER A 175 -12.65 1.60 5.25
C SER A 175 -12.09 0.18 5.31
N GLU A 176 -11.09 -0.06 6.16
CA GLU A 176 -10.45 -1.36 6.34
C GLU A 176 -10.36 -1.72 7.82
N ALA A 177 -10.72 -2.94 8.15
CA ALA A 177 -10.54 -3.50 9.49
C ALA A 177 -10.50 -5.02 9.38
N TYR A 178 -9.31 -5.60 9.32
CA TYR A 178 -9.14 -7.04 9.28
C TYR A 178 -7.98 -7.49 10.15
N GLY A 179 -8.09 -8.72 10.64
CA GLY A 179 -7.01 -9.45 11.30
C GLY A 179 -6.73 -10.74 10.56
N GLY A 180 -5.50 -11.22 10.62
CA GLY A 180 -5.09 -12.38 9.88
C GLY A 180 -3.79 -13.00 10.34
N TYR A 181 -3.46 -14.11 9.70
CA TYR A 181 -2.24 -14.87 9.94
C TYR A 181 -1.53 -15.17 8.62
N HIS A 182 -0.21 -14.99 8.63
CA HIS A 182 0.69 -15.31 7.54
C HIS A 182 1.32 -16.67 7.78
N PHE A 183 1.23 -17.60 6.83
CA PHE A 183 1.90 -18.88 6.88
C PHE A 183 3.15 -18.84 5.98
N ASN A 184 4.30 -19.20 6.55
CA ASN A 184 5.60 -19.27 5.87
C ASN A 184 5.73 -20.52 4.96
N THR A 185 4.71 -20.81 4.16
CA THR A 185 4.65 -21.93 3.22
C THR A 185 4.49 -21.39 1.79
N LEU A 186 4.94 -22.14 0.76
CA LEU A 186 5.06 -21.62 -0.62
C LEU A 186 5.88 -20.32 -0.63
N HIS A 187 5.45 -19.24 -1.28
CA HIS A 187 6.04 -17.89 -1.14
C HIS A 187 5.24 -17.01 -0.16
N GLY A 188 4.36 -17.62 0.63
CA GLY A 188 3.48 -16.95 1.57
C GLY A 188 2.02 -17.36 1.37
N ILE A 189 1.30 -17.51 2.47
CA ILE A 189 -0.17 -17.61 2.46
C ILE A 189 -0.71 -16.69 3.53
N ASN A 190 -1.61 -15.78 3.17
CA ASN A 190 -2.31 -14.91 4.13
C ASN A 190 -3.75 -15.38 4.28
N VAL A 191 -4.24 -15.50 5.52
CA VAL A 191 -5.67 -15.67 5.80
C VAL A 191 -6.12 -14.48 6.62
N ASP A 192 -6.96 -13.63 6.03
CA ASP A 192 -7.46 -12.41 6.67
C ASP A 192 -8.99 -12.46 6.78
N ALA A 193 -9.52 -11.97 7.90
CA ALA A 193 -10.95 -11.85 8.14
C ALA A 193 -11.32 -10.43 8.62
N GLY A 194 -12.36 -9.86 8.02
CA GLY A 194 -12.87 -8.53 8.32
C GLY A 194 -13.27 -7.74 7.07
N ILE A 195 -13.16 -6.42 7.14
CA ILE A 195 -13.40 -5.49 6.04
C ILE A 195 -12.08 -5.23 5.32
N PHE A 196 -12.04 -5.52 4.03
CA PHE A 196 -10.87 -5.28 3.17
C PHE A 196 -11.29 -4.71 1.82
N MET A 197 -10.39 -3.96 1.17
CA MET A 197 -10.64 -3.40 -0.15
C MET A 197 -10.80 -4.50 -1.20
N SER A 198 -11.75 -4.28 -2.10
CA SER A 198 -11.95 -5.12 -3.26
C SER A 198 -10.90 -4.81 -4.30
N TYR A 199 -10.38 -5.86 -4.91
CA TYR A 199 -9.48 -5.77 -6.06
C TYR A 199 -10.20 -6.11 -7.36
N ILE A 200 -11.54 -6.24 -7.33
CA ILE A 200 -12.35 -6.30 -8.54
C ILE A 200 -12.46 -4.87 -9.08
N GLY A 201 -11.87 -4.62 -10.24
CA GLY A 201 -11.83 -3.31 -10.87
C GLY A 201 -10.40 -2.92 -11.23
N LEU A 202 -10.25 -1.82 -11.96
CA LEU A 202 -8.94 -1.29 -12.36
C LEU A 202 -8.49 -0.13 -11.49
N PHE A 203 -9.34 0.33 -10.57
CA PHE A 203 -9.12 1.48 -9.69
C PHE A 203 -9.01 1.00 -8.24
N SER A 204 -8.14 1.66 -7.48
CA SER A 204 -8.13 1.59 -6.02
C SER A 204 -9.32 2.34 -5.45
N TYR A 205 -9.78 1.91 -4.28
CA TYR A 205 -10.72 2.65 -3.47
C TYR A 205 -10.19 4.03 -3.04
N TYR A 206 -8.87 4.14 -2.83
CA TYR A 206 -8.26 5.42 -2.48
C TYR A 206 -7.85 6.16 -3.75
N ASN A 207 -8.48 7.29 -3.99
CA ASN A 207 -8.29 8.11 -5.17
C ASN A 207 -6.86 8.52 -5.49
N PHE A 208 -6.07 8.84 -4.46
CA PHE A 208 -4.65 9.18 -4.61
C PHE A 208 -3.86 8.07 -5.34
N ASP A 209 -4.30 6.82 -5.21
CA ASP A 209 -3.64 5.68 -5.85
C ASP A 209 -4.01 5.54 -7.34
N ASN A 210 -4.96 6.33 -7.83
CA ASN A 210 -5.45 6.27 -9.21
C ASN A 210 -4.81 7.34 -10.11
N TRP A 211 -4.72 7.09 -11.41
CA TRP A 211 -4.24 8.04 -12.41
C TRP A 211 -5.30 9.07 -12.79
N ALA A 212 -6.57 8.69 -12.69
CA ALA A 212 -7.70 9.59 -12.88
C ALA A 212 -8.44 9.75 -11.55
N TYR A 213 -8.93 10.96 -11.31
CA TYR A 213 -9.74 11.24 -10.12
C TYR A 213 -11.11 10.57 -10.22
N GLN A 214 -11.78 10.70 -11.36
CA GLN A 214 -13.05 10.05 -11.60
C GLN A 214 -12.81 8.61 -12.11
N PRO A 215 -13.32 7.57 -11.42
CA PRO A 215 -13.25 6.21 -11.92
C PRO A 215 -14.03 6.03 -13.23
N SER A 216 -13.57 5.09 -14.05
CA SER A 216 -14.30 4.68 -15.25
C SER A 216 -15.72 4.19 -14.89
N TYR A 217 -16.63 4.21 -15.86
CA TYR A 217 -17.99 3.70 -15.66
C TYR A 217 -17.98 2.25 -15.17
N VAL A 218 -17.12 1.40 -15.75
CA VAL A 218 -17.00 -0.01 -15.34
C VAL A 218 -16.49 -0.12 -13.90
N SER A 219 -15.45 0.63 -13.53
CA SER A 219 -14.90 0.60 -12.16
C SER A 219 -15.86 1.17 -11.12
N SER A 220 -16.67 2.16 -11.49
CA SER A 220 -17.72 2.70 -10.61
C SER A 220 -18.82 1.67 -10.27
N ASN A 221 -18.93 0.60 -11.06
CA ASN A 221 -19.93 -0.46 -10.89
C ASN A 221 -19.33 -1.77 -10.35
N THR A 222 -18.03 -1.80 -10.04
CA THR A 222 -17.39 -2.91 -9.31
C THR A 222 -17.46 -2.66 -7.80
N PRO A 223 -17.38 -3.71 -6.95
CA PRO A 223 -17.43 -3.51 -5.52
C PRO A 223 -16.13 -2.87 -5.05
N TRP A 224 -16.21 -1.94 -4.09
CA TRP A 224 -15.07 -1.22 -3.52
C TRP A 224 -14.47 -1.90 -2.29
N PHE A 225 -15.29 -2.64 -1.54
CA PHE A 225 -14.85 -3.39 -0.38
C PHE A 225 -15.60 -4.72 -0.27
N PHE A 226 -15.06 -5.61 0.56
CA PHE A 226 -15.72 -6.81 1.02
C PHE A 226 -15.65 -6.90 2.54
N ASN A 227 -16.70 -7.46 3.14
CA ASN A 227 -16.68 -7.92 4.52
C ASN A 227 -16.77 -9.45 4.52
N GLY A 228 -15.74 -10.12 5.04
CA GLY A 228 -15.65 -11.58 5.02
C GLY A 228 -14.26 -12.11 5.28
N VAL A 229 -13.90 -13.20 4.59
CA VAL A 229 -12.59 -13.87 4.67
C VAL A 229 -11.96 -13.91 3.28
N ARG A 230 -10.68 -13.55 3.19
CA ARG A 230 -9.83 -13.76 2.02
C ARG A 230 -8.66 -14.66 2.35
N VAL A 231 -8.25 -15.47 1.38
CA VAL A 231 -7.03 -16.26 1.48
C VAL A 231 -6.13 -15.88 0.32
N GLN A 232 -5.00 -15.22 0.57
CA GLN A 232 -4.03 -14.90 -0.48
C GLN A 232 -2.97 -15.99 -0.53
N ILE A 233 -2.89 -16.73 -1.63
CA ILE A 233 -1.93 -17.81 -1.82
C ILE A 233 -0.93 -17.34 -2.87
N PHE A 234 0.36 -17.44 -2.56
CA PHE A 234 1.46 -17.14 -3.49
C PHE A 234 2.22 -18.42 -3.84
N PRO A 235 1.78 -19.18 -4.88
CA PRO A 235 2.48 -20.39 -5.31
C PRO A 235 3.91 -20.14 -5.79
N THR A 236 4.15 -18.97 -6.41
CA THR A 236 5.44 -18.50 -6.91
C THR A 236 5.60 -17.01 -6.60
N GLU A 237 6.76 -16.43 -6.87
CA GLU A 237 6.96 -14.98 -6.79
C GLU A 237 6.17 -14.17 -7.85
N HIS A 238 5.59 -14.86 -8.85
CA HIS A 238 4.91 -14.26 -10.00
C HIS A 238 3.39 -14.47 -10.00
N LEU A 239 2.85 -15.30 -9.10
CA LEU A 239 1.45 -15.72 -9.12
C LEU A 239 0.80 -15.53 -7.75
N LYS A 240 -0.36 -14.88 -7.73
CA LYS A 240 -1.27 -14.83 -6.60
C LYS A 240 -2.61 -15.44 -6.99
N ILE A 241 -3.11 -16.32 -6.14
CA ILE A 241 -4.47 -16.87 -6.20
C ILE A 241 -5.16 -16.47 -4.91
N GLU A 242 -6.32 -15.83 -5.00
CA GLU A 242 -6.98 -15.23 -3.86
C GLU A 242 -8.48 -15.54 -3.82
N PRO A 243 -8.91 -16.70 -3.28
CA PRO A 243 -10.33 -16.96 -3.06
C PRO A 243 -10.91 -16.15 -1.89
N TRP A 244 -12.20 -15.85 -1.99
CA TRP A 244 -12.97 -15.06 -1.03
C TRP A 244 -14.27 -15.76 -0.61
N PHE A 245 -14.60 -15.63 0.66
CA PHE A 245 -15.90 -15.94 1.23
C PHE A 245 -16.43 -14.69 1.94
N VAL A 246 -17.46 -14.05 1.38
CA VAL A 246 -17.85 -12.68 1.75
C VAL A 246 -19.36 -12.55 1.97
N ASN A 247 -19.78 -11.46 2.62
CA ASN A 247 -21.18 -11.23 2.92
C ASN A 247 -22.03 -10.91 1.67
N GLY A 248 -21.44 -10.27 0.65
CA GLY A 248 -22.13 -9.88 -0.57
C GLY A 248 -21.25 -9.03 -1.49
N TRP A 249 -21.84 -8.54 -2.58
CA TRP A 249 -21.23 -7.57 -3.48
C TRP A 249 -21.27 -6.18 -2.82
N GLN A 250 -20.11 -5.69 -2.36
CA GLN A 250 -20.00 -4.43 -1.61
C GLN A 250 -21.03 -4.31 -0.49
N SER A 251 -20.87 -5.12 0.55
CA SER A 251 -21.88 -5.22 1.60
C SER A 251 -21.27 -5.41 2.98
N TYR A 252 -21.74 -4.65 3.96
CA TYR A 252 -21.43 -4.86 5.37
C TYR A 252 -22.08 -6.14 5.89
N GLY A 253 -23.37 -6.33 5.60
CA GLY A 253 -24.15 -7.50 5.94
C GLY A 253 -24.50 -8.37 4.73
N ARG A 254 -25.23 -9.46 4.96
CA ARG A 254 -25.68 -10.37 3.89
C ARG A 254 -27.06 -9.97 3.38
N PHE A 255 -27.25 -9.87 2.06
CA PHE A 255 -28.58 -9.60 1.48
C PHE A 255 -29.59 -10.73 1.69
N ASN A 256 -29.13 -11.98 1.67
CA ASN A 256 -30.01 -13.17 1.79
C ASN A 256 -29.29 -14.34 2.50
N ASN A 257 -29.88 -15.54 2.45
CA ASN A 257 -29.35 -16.73 3.11
C ASN A 257 -28.22 -17.44 2.36
N ARG A 258 -27.72 -16.87 1.26
CA ARG A 258 -26.51 -17.34 0.56
C ARG A 258 -25.32 -16.41 0.86
N PRO A 259 -24.11 -16.95 1.10
CA PRO A 259 -22.90 -16.15 1.17
C PRO A 259 -22.43 -15.78 -0.24
N GLY A 260 -21.61 -14.74 -0.35
CA GLY A 260 -20.85 -14.43 -1.56
C GLY A 260 -19.59 -15.29 -1.62
N ILE A 261 -19.27 -15.78 -2.82
CA ILE A 261 -18.02 -16.47 -3.12
C ILE A 261 -17.39 -15.80 -4.34
N GLY A 262 -16.07 -15.74 -4.38
CA GLY A 262 -15.34 -15.16 -5.50
C GLY A 262 -13.86 -15.38 -5.34
N GLY A 263 -13.08 -14.71 -6.17
CA GLY A 263 -11.65 -14.66 -6.01
C GLY A 263 -10.97 -13.86 -7.10
N GLN A 264 -9.66 -13.80 -7.01
CA GLN A 264 -8.79 -13.13 -7.97
C GLN A 264 -7.60 -14.03 -8.32
N ILE A 265 -7.19 -14.02 -9.58
CA ILE A 265 -5.92 -14.55 -10.05
C ILE A 265 -5.10 -13.38 -10.60
N LEU A 266 -3.88 -13.21 -10.09
CA LEU A 266 -2.93 -12.22 -10.59
C LEU A 266 -1.63 -12.91 -10.97
N TRP A 267 -1.25 -12.76 -12.23
CA TRP A 267 0.00 -13.31 -12.75
C TRP A 267 0.83 -12.22 -13.43
N ARG A 268 2.09 -12.11 -13.00
CA ARG A 268 3.07 -11.15 -13.52
C ARG A 268 4.38 -11.87 -13.81
N PRO A 269 4.59 -12.39 -15.03
CA PRO A 269 5.80 -13.14 -15.36
C PRO A 269 7.06 -12.25 -15.49
N ASN A 270 6.88 -10.94 -15.73
CA ASN A 270 7.95 -9.97 -15.86
C ASN A 270 7.43 -8.56 -15.50
N SER A 271 8.28 -7.53 -15.58
CA SER A 271 7.96 -6.18 -15.13
C SER A 271 6.96 -5.40 -15.99
N TRP A 272 6.64 -5.87 -17.20
CA TRP A 272 5.81 -5.13 -18.17
C TRP A 272 4.50 -5.83 -18.51
N LEU A 273 4.29 -7.08 -18.08
CA LEU A 273 3.06 -7.84 -18.31
C LEU A 273 2.37 -8.20 -16.99
N SER A 274 1.08 -7.88 -16.90
CA SER A 274 0.20 -8.26 -15.79
C SER A 274 -1.12 -8.80 -16.33
N ILE A 275 -1.50 -9.99 -15.88
CA ILE A 275 -2.79 -10.62 -16.16
C ILE A 275 -3.58 -10.71 -14.85
N LEU A 276 -4.78 -10.16 -14.85
CA LEU A 276 -5.69 -10.10 -13.71
C LEU A 276 -7.04 -10.69 -14.14
N GLY A 277 -7.60 -11.58 -13.33
CA GLY A 277 -8.91 -12.20 -13.54
C GLY A 277 -9.55 -12.68 -12.25
#